data_AF-A0A9P8LJW5-F1
#
_entry.id   AF-A0A9P8LJW5-F1
#
_cell.length_a   1.000
_cell.length_b   1.000
_cell.length_c   1.000
_cell.angle_alpha   90.00
_cell.angle_beta   90.00
_cell.angle_gamma   90.00
#
_symmetry.space_group_name_H-M   'P 1'
#
loop_
_entity.id
_entity.type
_entity.pdbx_description
1 polymer ?
#
loop_
_entity_poly.entity_id
_entity_poly.type
_entity_poly.pdbx_seq_one_letter_code
_entity_poly.pdbx_strand_id
1 'polypeptide(L)'
;MSTTGTCTKRNTNCKAGHFCPATDNTTVNCIPCEQDIKFGQGCYCEDNSVITNCKVCTGTSCSKCLPGAFLNNNFCDSCAKGCGECTAFSSCQKCADGFTMEGGTCVRICNTNDDCKDQGSTFCQISLKRCVKCGDKCDICSSATFCNACDGNTHITTIHGTCTLLCNPITDGNYCKDGAPTPCVAGLDSACKCGFMQNCASCNTATNGCETCLPNVILGDDGNCRNCVVGFKPIGNMCWADQQGSETNKIGTGAIVGIVVGVLVVVGAVGGGLAYYFVRRGKK
;
A
#
# COMPACT_ATOMS: atom_id res chain seq x y z
N MET A 1 -32.36 26.46 4.73
CA MET A 1 -31.55 25.95 3.60
C MET A 1 -30.16 26.51 3.74
N SER A 2 -29.11 25.68 3.59
CA SER A 2 -27.72 26.17 3.67
C SER A 2 -27.49 27.20 2.56
N THR A 3 -27.15 28.42 2.93
CA THR A 3 -26.90 29.53 1.99
C THR A 3 -25.66 29.29 1.12
N THR A 4 -24.79 28.37 1.53
CA THR A 4 -23.53 28.03 0.84
C THR A 4 -23.66 26.81 -0.08
N GLY A 5 -24.76 26.05 0.03
CA GLY A 5 -24.94 24.75 -0.60
C GLY A 5 -24.36 23.59 0.20
N THR A 6 -24.52 22.37 -0.33
CA THR A 6 -23.94 21.14 0.21
C THR A 6 -23.31 20.33 -0.91
N CYS A 7 -22.36 19.47 -0.60
CA CYS A 7 -21.65 18.71 -1.61
C CYS A 7 -21.18 17.35 -1.10
N THR A 8 -20.79 16.50 -2.04
CA THR A 8 -20.04 15.25 -1.79
C THR A 8 -18.88 15.21 -2.78
N LYS A 9 -18.03 14.19 -2.72
CA LYS A 9 -16.98 13.97 -3.75
C LYS A 9 -17.53 13.92 -5.19
N ARG A 10 -18.80 13.51 -5.37
CA ARG A 10 -19.43 13.37 -6.69
C ARG A 10 -20.45 14.46 -6.99
N ASN A 11 -20.96 15.14 -5.96
CA ASN A 11 -22.03 16.11 -6.09
C ASN A 11 -21.51 17.53 -5.89
N THR A 12 -21.72 18.38 -6.89
CA THR A 12 -21.12 19.71 -6.99
C THR A 12 -22.15 20.83 -6.75
N ASN A 13 -22.90 20.80 -5.64
CA ASN A 13 -23.97 21.79 -5.39
C ASN A 13 -23.53 22.99 -4.51
N CYS A 14 -22.26 23.40 -4.59
CA CYS A 14 -21.78 24.57 -3.87
C CYS A 14 -22.14 25.87 -4.59
N LYS A 15 -22.41 26.91 -3.82
CA LYS A 15 -22.66 28.26 -4.32
C LYS A 15 -21.36 28.98 -4.67
N ALA A 16 -21.46 29.97 -5.55
CA ALA A 16 -20.32 30.80 -5.92
C ALA A 16 -19.60 31.37 -4.66
N GLY A 17 -18.28 31.44 -4.70
CA GLY A 17 -17.43 31.85 -3.57
C GLY A 17 -17.20 30.78 -2.50
N HIS A 18 -17.67 29.54 -2.72
CA HIS A 18 -17.45 28.41 -1.83
C HIS A 18 -16.76 27.25 -2.55
N PHE A 19 -16.21 26.30 -1.79
CA PHE A 19 -15.70 25.04 -2.30
C PHE A 19 -16.22 23.86 -1.50
N CYS A 20 -16.07 22.67 -2.09
CA CYS A 20 -16.46 21.42 -1.47
C CYS A 20 -15.29 20.80 -0.70
N PRO A 21 -15.37 20.63 0.63
CA PRO A 21 -14.33 19.97 1.41
C PRO A 21 -14.43 18.44 1.41
N ALA A 22 -15.50 17.86 0.84
CA ALA A 22 -15.73 16.42 0.88
C ALA A 22 -14.65 15.62 0.14
N THR A 23 -14.12 14.59 0.80
CA THR A 23 -13.20 13.61 0.20
C THR A 23 -13.86 12.27 -0.10
N ASP A 24 -15.13 12.09 0.31
CA ASP A 24 -15.92 10.89 0.13
C ASP A 24 -17.38 11.23 -0.23
N ASN A 25 -18.28 10.24 -0.16
CA ASN A 25 -19.69 10.41 -0.53
C ASN A 25 -20.56 10.99 0.60
N THR A 26 -19.97 11.41 1.71
CA THR A 26 -20.68 12.04 2.82
C THR A 26 -21.06 13.47 2.44
N THR A 27 -22.32 13.82 2.66
CA THR A 27 -22.81 15.19 2.42
C THR A 27 -22.28 16.12 3.48
N VAL A 28 -21.58 17.17 3.05
CA VAL A 28 -21.03 18.22 3.90
C VAL A 28 -21.48 19.60 3.41
N ASN A 29 -21.38 20.60 4.28
CA ASN A 29 -21.61 21.99 3.90
C ASN A 29 -20.42 22.50 3.08
N CYS A 30 -20.71 23.31 2.07
CA CYS A 30 -19.68 24.03 1.33
C CYS A 30 -19.11 25.16 2.19
N ILE A 31 -17.81 25.40 2.07
CA ILE A 31 -17.08 26.37 2.90
C ILE A 31 -16.45 27.47 2.03
N PRO A 32 -16.20 28.68 2.58
CA PRO A 32 -15.70 29.81 1.81
C PRO A 32 -14.31 29.57 1.19
N CYS A 33 -14.06 30.10 0.00
CA CYS A 33 -12.80 29.88 -0.75
C CYS A 33 -11.55 30.49 -0.10
N GLU A 34 -11.71 31.38 0.88
CA GLU A 34 -10.61 31.95 1.65
C GLU A 34 -9.91 30.89 2.52
N GLN A 35 -10.63 29.84 2.92
CA GLN A 35 -10.09 28.75 3.73
C GLN A 35 -9.06 27.90 2.98
N ASP A 36 -8.43 26.95 3.68
CA ASP A 36 -7.38 26.11 3.13
C ASP A 36 -7.92 25.06 2.14
N ILE A 37 -8.01 25.44 0.86
CA ILE A 37 -8.42 24.57 -0.25
C ILE A 37 -7.25 23.62 -0.59
N LYS A 38 -7.50 22.32 -0.64
CA LYS A 38 -6.50 21.33 -1.02
C LYS A 38 -6.38 21.20 -2.53
N PHE A 39 -5.18 20.88 -3.00
CA PHE A 39 -4.95 20.58 -4.42
C PHE A 39 -5.91 19.47 -4.91
N GLY A 40 -6.49 19.65 -6.10
CA GLY A 40 -7.55 18.80 -6.64
C GLY A 40 -8.97 19.22 -6.26
N GLN A 41 -9.15 20.08 -5.25
CA GLN A 41 -10.39 20.81 -5.01
C GLN A 41 -10.34 22.16 -5.75
N GLY A 42 -11.40 22.96 -5.67
CA GLY A 42 -11.40 24.28 -6.28
C GLY A 42 -12.59 25.14 -5.86
N CYS A 43 -12.40 26.45 -5.97
CA CYS A 43 -13.47 27.41 -5.75
C CYS A 43 -14.53 27.31 -6.85
N TYR A 44 -15.78 27.46 -6.46
CA TYR A 44 -16.91 27.59 -7.37
C TYR A 44 -17.00 29.08 -7.73
N CYS A 45 -16.68 29.43 -8.96
CA CYS A 45 -16.82 30.82 -9.44
C CYS A 45 -18.24 31.09 -9.97
N GLU A 46 -19.00 30.03 -10.21
CA GLU A 46 -20.42 30.04 -10.55
C GLU A 46 -21.13 28.96 -9.73
N ASP A 47 -22.43 29.17 -9.48
CA ASP A 47 -23.24 28.20 -8.76
C ASP A 47 -23.17 26.81 -9.39
N ASN A 48 -22.86 25.83 -8.56
CA ASN A 48 -22.78 24.42 -8.90
C ASN A 48 -21.71 24.03 -9.95
N SER A 49 -20.84 24.97 -10.34
CA SER A 49 -19.76 24.76 -11.31
C SER A 49 -18.40 25.01 -10.66
N VAL A 50 -17.62 23.95 -10.50
CA VAL A 50 -16.29 24.02 -9.89
C VAL A 50 -15.22 24.29 -10.94
N ILE A 51 -14.30 25.21 -10.63
CA ILE A 51 -13.02 25.30 -11.35
C ILE A 51 -11.95 24.62 -10.50
N THR A 52 -11.60 23.39 -10.87
CA THR A 52 -10.57 22.60 -10.17
C THR A 52 -9.26 23.39 -10.07
N ASN A 53 -8.62 23.32 -8.90
CA ASN A 53 -7.42 24.06 -8.53
C ASN A 53 -7.57 25.59 -8.50
N CYS A 54 -8.78 26.14 -8.61
CA CYS A 54 -8.98 27.58 -8.45
C CYS A 54 -8.95 28.00 -6.97
N LYS A 55 -8.17 29.02 -6.65
CA LYS A 55 -8.12 29.64 -5.31
C LYS A 55 -8.95 30.91 -5.22
N VAL A 56 -8.92 31.75 -6.26
CA VAL A 56 -9.61 33.05 -6.28
C VAL A 56 -10.37 33.21 -7.58
N CYS A 57 -11.64 33.59 -7.47
CA CYS A 57 -12.52 33.90 -8.59
C CYS A 57 -12.55 35.39 -8.89
N THR A 58 -12.86 35.74 -10.13
CA THR A 58 -13.19 37.10 -10.58
C THR A 58 -14.35 36.98 -11.56
N GLY A 59 -15.56 37.30 -11.07
CA GLY A 59 -16.80 36.91 -11.75
C GLY A 59 -16.91 35.39 -11.84
N THR A 60 -17.23 34.88 -13.03
CA THR A 60 -17.37 33.45 -13.31
C THR A 60 -16.04 32.75 -13.65
N SER A 61 -14.93 33.48 -13.64
CA SER A 61 -13.60 33.02 -14.07
C SER A 61 -12.64 32.87 -12.89
N CYS A 62 -11.64 32.01 -13.01
CA CYS A 62 -10.55 31.96 -12.04
C CYS A 62 -9.49 33.03 -12.33
N SER A 63 -9.01 33.72 -11.30
CA SER A 63 -7.91 34.69 -11.40
C SER A 63 -6.63 34.26 -10.70
N LYS A 64 -6.71 33.28 -9.78
CA LYS A 64 -5.54 32.71 -9.10
C LYS A 64 -5.73 31.22 -8.83
N CYS A 65 -4.73 30.43 -9.21
CA CYS A 65 -4.69 28.99 -8.97
C CYS A 65 -4.03 28.63 -7.63
N LEU A 66 -4.32 27.42 -7.14
CA LEU A 66 -3.62 26.80 -6.03
C LEU A 66 -2.17 26.44 -6.43
N PRO A 67 -1.24 26.32 -5.46
CA PRO A 67 0.08 25.73 -5.71
C PRO A 67 -0.03 24.38 -6.41
N GLY A 68 0.84 24.14 -7.39
CA GLY A 68 0.80 22.98 -8.27
C GLY A 68 -0.06 23.15 -9.53
N ALA A 69 -0.64 24.33 -9.76
CA ALA A 69 -1.35 24.67 -10.99
C ALA A 69 -0.98 26.08 -11.49
N PHE A 70 -1.20 26.31 -12.79
CA PHE A 70 -0.97 27.59 -13.44
C PHE A 70 -2.22 28.07 -14.17
N LEU A 71 -2.39 29.39 -14.28
CA LEU A 71 -3.56 29.99 -14.92
C LEU A 71 -3.41 29.90 -16.44
N ASN A 72 -4.39 29.28 -17.10
CA ASN A 72 -4.49 29.16 -18.56
C ASN A 72 -5.94 29.42 -18.99
N ASN A 73 -6.17 30.48 -19.77
CA ASN A 73 -7.49 30.87 -20.26
C ASN A 73 -8.60 30.86 -19.19
N ASN A 74 -8.33 31.43 -18.01
CA ASN A 74 -9.24 31.49 -16.84
C ASN A 74 -9.49 30.15 -16.12
N PHE A 75 -8.81 29.07 -16.52
CA PHE A 75 -8.81 27.78 -15.83
C PHE A 75 -7.43 27.51 -15.22
N CYS A 76 -7.36 26.52 -14.34
CA CYS A 76 -6.14 26.14 -13.64
C CYS A 76 -5.64 24.78 -14.13
N ASP A 77 -4.70 24.83 -15.07
CA ASP A 77 -4.04 23.63 -15.56
C ASP A 77 -3.00 23.15 -14.54
N SER A 78 -2.88 21.84 -14.38
CA SER A 78 -1.93 21.27 -13.41
C SER A 78 -0.50 21.38 -13.92
N CYS A 79 0.43 21.72 -13.02
CA CYS A 79 1.85 21.57 -13.27
C CYS A 79 2.23 20.08 -13.41
N ALA A 80 3.44 19.80 -13.90
CA ALA A 80 4.01 18.46 -13.83
C ALA A 80 3.98 17.91 -12.39
N LYS A 81 3.88 16.59 -12.25
CA LYS A 81 3.82 15.90 -10.95
C LYS A 81 4.98 16.34 -10.03
N GLY A 82 4.65 16.68 -8.79
CA GLY A 82 5.63 17.13 -7.79
C GLY A 82 6.09 18.58 -7.94
N CYS A 83 5.62 19.31 -8.96
CA CYS A 83 5.89 20.72 -9.12
C CYS A 83 4.90 21.57 -8.32
N GLY A 84 5.38 22.59 -7.60
CA GLY A 84 4.57 23.52 -6.82
C GLY A 84 4.34 24.86 -7.51
N GLU A 85 5.26 25.29 -8.37
CA GLU A 85 5.16 26.55 -9.11
C GLU A 85 5.63 26.33 -10.56
N CYS A 86 4.79 26.67 -11.54
CA CYS A 86 5.09 26.57 -12.97
C CYS A 86 4.30 27.62 -13.77
N THR A 87 4.70 27.87 -15.02
CA THR A 87 3.98 28.75 -15.96
C THR A 87 3.34 28.00 -17.14
N ALA A 88 3.62 26.70 -17.22
CA ALA A 88 3.20 25.72 -18.20
C ALA A 88 3.59 24.32 -17.67
N PHE A 89 2.96 23.27 -18.19
CA PHE A 89 3.17 21.89 -17.73
C PHE A 89 4.65 21.47 -17.59
N SER A 90 5.50 21.82 -18.56
CA SER A 90 6.94 21.46 -18.60
C SER A 90 7.89 22.51 -18.01
N SER A 91 7.38 23.57 -17.39
CA SER A 91 8.18 24.73 -16.94
C SER A 91 8.28 24.79 -15.42
N CYS A 92 8.55 23.67 -14.76
CA CYS A 92 8.60 23.66 -13.31
C CYS A 92 9.70 24.59 -12.78
N GLN A 93 9.29 25.62 -12.05
CA GLN A 93 10.21 26.61 -11.46
C GLN A 93 10.61 26.19 -10.06
N LYS A 94 9.67 25.57 -9.32
CA LYS A 94 9.89 25.14 -7.94
C LYS A 94 9.09 23.87 -7.64
N CYS A 95 9.74 22.93 -6.98
CA CYS A 95 9.10 21.71 -6.53
C CYS A 95 8.16 21.97 -5.34
N ALA A 96 7.11 21.17 -5.24
CA ALA A 96 6.20 21.16 -4.11
C ALA A 96 6.92 20.62 -2.86
N ASP A 97 6.32 20.86 -1.70
CA ASP A 97 6.84 20.35 -0.43
C ASP A 97 7.00 18.83 -0.47
N GLY A 98 8.14 18.33 0.03
CA GLY A 98 8.51 16.92 -0.03
C GLY A 98 9.15 16.48 -1.36
N PHE A 99 9.38 17.41 -2.30
CA PHE A 99 10.09 17.15 -3.55
C PHE A 99 11.34 18.02 -3.68
N THR A 100 12.29 17.55 -4.50
CA THR A 100 13.51 18.28 -4.84
C THR A 100 13.75 18.26 -6.35
N MET A 101 14.40 19.30 -6.86
CA MET A 101 14.69 19.43 -8.29
C MET A 101 15.93 18.62 -8.67
N GLU A 102 15.79 17.69 -9.60
CA GLU A 102 16.87 16.87 -10.17
C GLU A 102 16.66 16.71 -11.68
N GLY A 103 17.67 17.05 -12.47
CA GLY A 103 17.61 16.94 -13.93
C GLY A 103 16.43 17.69 -14.58
N GLY A 104 15.98 18.79 -13.96
CA GLY A 104 14.81 19.56 -14.42
C GLY A 104 13.45 18.96 -14.04
N THR A 105 13.43 17.90 -13.22
CA THR A 105 12.21 17.23 -12.75
C THR A 105 12.14 17.25 -11.23
N CYS A 106 10.92 17.21 -10.67
CA CYS A 106 10.72 17.14 -9.24
C CYS A 106 10.63 15.69 -8.77
N VAL A 107 11.63 15.26 -8.01
CA VAL A 107 11.71 13.89 -7.46
C VAL A 107 11.33 13.93 -5.98
N ARG A 108 10.56 12.94 -5.54
CA ARG A 108 10.07 12.88 -4.17
C ARG A 108 11.17 12.43 -3.20
N ILE A 109 11.27 13.18 -2.11
CA ILE A 109 12.11 12.85 -0.97
C ILE A 109 11.34 11.87 -0.09
N CYS A 110 12.03 10.84 0.39
CA CYS A 110 11.45 9.85 1.30
C CYS A 110 12.43 9.52 2.44
N ASN A 111 11.88 9.09 3.57
CA ASN A 111 12.63 8.51 4.68
C ASN A 111 12.21 7.05 4.93
N THR A 112 10.98 6.70 4.54
CA THR A 112 10.41 5.35 4.69
C THR A 112 9.63 4.97 3.42
N ASN A 113 9.37 3.68 3.22
CA ASN A 113 8.55 3.20 2.10
C ASN A 113 7.12 3.79 2.13
N ASP A 114 6.63 4.15 3.32
CA ASP A 114 5.32 4.78 3.49
C ASP A 114 5.23 6.12 2.77
N ASP A 115 6.33 6.86 2.68
CA ASP A 115 6.41 8.12 1.96
C ASP A 115 6.23 7.94 0.45
N CYS A 116 6.39 6.74 -0.10
CA CYS A 116 6.32 6.46 -1.54
C CYS A 116 5.02 5.78 -1.98
N LYS A 117 4.09 5.47 -1.06
CA LYS A 117 2.88 4.67 -1.35
C LYS A 117 1.95 5.28 -2.40
N ASP A 118 1.92 6.59 -2.53
CA ASP A 118 1.14 7.36 -3.51
C ASP A 118 1.89 7.56 -4.85
N GLN A 119 3.15 7.13 -4.91
CA GLN A 119 3.88 6.93 -6.15
C GLN A 119 3.82 5.44 -6.46
N GLY A 120 2.73 5.01 -7.10
CA GLY A 120 2.49 3.61 -7.43
C GLY A 120 3.72 2.90 -7.98
N SER A 121 3.95 1.67 -7.52
CA SER A 121 5.11 0.84 -7.89
C SER A 121 6.45 1.52 -7.61
N THR A 122 6.60 2.17 -6.45
CA THR A 122 7.90 2.67 -5.97
C THR A 122 8.14 2.29 -4.51
N PHE A 123 9.41 2.31 -4.11
CA PHE A 123 9.86 2.18 -2.72
C PHE A 123 10.85 3.29 -2.39
N CYS A 124 11.10 3.51 -1.10
CA CYS A 124 12.10 4.46 -0.66
C CYS A 124 13.50 3.83 -0.68
N GLN A 125 14.35 4.28 -1.60
CA GLN A 125 15.77 3.97 -1.55
C GLN A 125 16.44 4.87 -0.51
N ILE A 126 16.56 4.37 0.72
CA ILE A 126 17.00 5.13 1.91
C ILE A 126 18.36 5.81 1.70
N SER A 127 19.30 5.14 1.03
CA SER A 127 20.62 5.69 0.73
C SER A 127 20.57 6.95 -0.15
N LEU A 128 19.59 7.05 -1.05
CA LEU A 128 19.35 8.22 -1.89
C LEU A 128 18.31 9.17 -1.29
N LYS A 129 17.50 8.69 -0.34
CA LYS A 129 16.28 9.34 0.15
C LYS A 129 15.33 9.68 -1.01
N ARG A 130 15.18 8.76 -1.96
CA ARG A 130 14.32 8.93 -3.15
C ARG A 130 13.36 7.77 -3.32
N CYS A 131 12.15 8.10 -3.78
CA CYS A 131 11.23 7.09 -4.28
C CYS A 131 11.73 6.58 -5.63
N VAL A 132 12.05 5.29 -5.71
CA VAL A 132 12.56 4.62 -6.89
C VAL A 132 11.59 3.53 -7.30
N LYS A 133 11.44 3.30 -8.61
CA LYS A 133 10.52 2.29 -9.13
C LYS A 133 10.88 0.90 -8.61
N CYS A 134 9.84 0.11 -8.35
CA CYS A 134 9.97 -1.32 -8.15
C CYS A 134 10.59 -1.99 -9.38
N GLY A 135 11.12 -3.19 -9.17
CA GLY A 135 11.55 -4.06 -10.26
C GLY A 135 10.39 -4.42 -11.20
N ASP A 136 10.74 -4.96 -12.36
CA ASP A 136 9.74 -5.35 -13.35
C ASP A 136 8.70 -6.31 -12.77
N LYS A 137 7.44 -6.13 -13.19
CA LYS A 137 6.30 -6.98 -12.78
C LYS A 137 5.99 -6.96 -11.28
N CYS A 138 6.48 -5.94 -10.59
CA CYS A 138 6.19 -5.71 -9.18
C CYS A 138 5.35 -4.45 -8.96
N ASP A 139 4.14 -4.64 -8.44
CA ASP A 139 3.19 -3.55 -8.17
C ASP A 139 3.49 -2.86 -6.83
N ILE A 140 3.92 -3.63 -5.82
CA ILE A 140 4.29 -3.13 -4.49
C ILE A 140 5.60 -3.78 -4.07
N CYS A 141 6.61 -2.99 -3.73
CA CYS A 141 7.92 -3.47 -3.30
C CYS A 141 8.40 -2.76 -2.04
N SER A 142 9.34 -3.40 -1.34
CA SER A 142 10.05 -2.83 -0.20
C SER A 142 11.50 -2.47 -0.54
N SER A 143 12.03 -3.05 -1.62
CA SER A 143 13.34 -2.76 -2.19
C SER A 143 13.36 -3.07 -3.69
N ALA A 144 14.47 -2.76 -4.36
CA ALA A 144 14.65 -3.05 -5.78
C ALA A 144 14.54 -4.56 -6.12
N THR A 145 14.84 -5.43 -5.16
CA THR A 145 14.87 -6.89 -5.34
C THR A 145 13.83 -7.64 -4.51
N PHE A 146 13.01 -6.92 -3.74
CA PHE A 146 12.00 -7.53 -2.87
C PHE A 146 10.63 -6.96 -3.21
N CYS A 147 9.79 -7.81 -3.82
CA CYS A 147 8.45 -7.53 -4.24
C CYS A 147 7.42 -8.07 -3.23
N ASN A 148 6.63 -7.17 -2.65
CA ASN A 148 5.55 -7.53 -1.75
C ASN A 148 4.27 -7.97 -2.49
N ALA A 149 4.08 -7.49 -3.72
CA ALA A 149 2.96 -7.88 -4.58
C ALA A 149 3.33 -7.70 -6.05
N CYS A 150 3.27 -8.79 -6.80
CA CYS A 150 3.51 -8.81 -8.24
C CYS A 150 2.26 -8.39 -9.03
N ASP A 151 2.45 -8.06 -10.31
CA ASP A 151 1.36 -7.88 -11.27
C ASP A 151 0.57 -9.19 -11.40
N GLY A 152 -0.58 -9.24 -10.73
CA GLY A 152 -1.43 -10.42 -10.64
C GLY A 152 -2.03 -10.87 -11.98
N ASN A 153 -1.90 -10.08 -13.05
CA ASN A 153 -2.33 -10.49 -14.39
C ASN A 153 -1.32 -11.41 -15.08
N THR A 154 -0.05 -11.35 -14.68
CA THR A 154 1.04 -12.03 -15.38
C THR A 154 1.95 -12.84 -14.46
N HIS A 155 1.99 -12.53 -13.16
CA HIS A 155 2.92 -13.13 -12.20
C HIS A 155 2.25 -13.47 -10.86
N ILE A 156 2.84 -14.45 -10.18
CA ILE A 156 2.50 -14.84 -8.82
C ILE A 156 3.57 -14.32 -7.87
N THR A 157 3.13 -13.81 -6.72
CA THR A 157 4.02 -13.40 -5.63
C THR A 157 4.41 -14.62 -4.80
N THR A 158 5.70 -14.81 -4.59
CA THR A 158 6.23 -15.87 -3.72
C THR A 158 6.45 -15.37 -2.29
N ILE A 159 6.56 -16.27 -1.31
CA ILE A 159 6.89 -15.98 0.08
C ILE A 159 8.29 -15.36 0.27
N HIS A 160 9.14 -15.44 -0.76
CA HIS A 160 10.48 -14.87 -0.76
C HIS A 160 10.54 -13.44 -1.31
N GLY A 161 9.39 -12.89 -1.71
CA GLY A 161 9.32 -11.55 -2.29
C GLY A 161 9.81 -11.49 -3.73
N THR A 162 9.68 -12.58 -4.49
CA THR A 162 9.98 -12.62 -5.93
C THR A 162 8.73 -12.91 -6.75
N CYS A 163 8.75 -12.48 -8.02
CA CYS A 163 7.68 -12.69 -8.98
C CYS A 163 8.01 -13.84 -9.94
N THR A 164 7.14 -14.84 -10.00
CA THR A 164 7.23 -15.98 -10.92
C THR A 164 6.06 -15.98 -11.89
N LEU A 165 6.16 -16.67 -13.03
CA LEU A 165 5.10 -16.66 -14.05
C LEU A 165 3.77 -17.18 -13.49
N LEU A 166 2.68 -16.53 -13.88
CA LEU A 166 1.32 -16.96 -13.54
C LEU A 166 0.93 -18.23 -14.31
N CYS A 167 0.24 -19.14 -13.62
CA CYS A 167 -0.42 -20.30 -14.21
C CYS A 167 -1.87 -19.93 -14.57
N ASN A 168 -2.22 -20.03 -15.85
CA ASN A 168 -3.60 -19.87 -16.29
C ASN A 168 -3.92 -20.89 -17.40
N PRO A 169 -4.79 -21.90 -17.15
CA PRO A 169 -5.56 -22.14 -15.93
C PRO A 169 -4.75 -22.81 -14.80
N ILE A 170 -5.27 -22.72 -13.56
CA ILE A 170 -4.82 -23.51 -12.40
C ILE A 170 -6.03 -24.13 -11.71
N THR A 171 -5.95 -25.41 -11.35
CA THR A 171 -7.02 -26.15 -10.67
C THR A 171 -6.77 -26.26 -9.17
N ASP A 172 -7.84 -26.49 -8.41
CA ASP A 172 -7.74 -26.66 -6.95
C ASP A 172 -6.78 -27.83 -6.60
N GLY A 173 -6.04 -27.69 -5.51
CA GLY A 173 -5.01 -28.63 -5.08
C GLY A 173 -3.64 -28.45 -5.77
N ASN A 174 -3.48 -27.41 -6.59
CA ASN A 174 -2.20 -27.06 -7.22
C ASN A 174 -1.73 -25.65 -6.82
N TYR A 175 -0.42 -25.46 -6.76
CA TYR A 175 0.22 -24.15 -6.73
C TYR A 175 0.94 -23.90 -8.05
N CYS A 176 1.27 -22.64 -8.32
CA CYS A 176 1.99 -22.30 -9.54
C CYS A 176 3.49 -22.28 -9.28
N LYS A 177 4.22 -23.17 -9.95
CA LYS A 177 5.67 -23.19 -9.92
C LYS A 177 6.19 -22.72 -11.27
N ASP A 178 6.62 -21.46 -11.34
CA ASP A 178 7.20 -20.86 -12.53
C ASP A 178 6.35 -21.05 -13.81
N GLY A 179 5.04 -20.83 -13.70
CA GLY A 179 4.10 -20.99 -14.81
C GLY A 179 3.61 -22.43 -15.04
N ALA A 180 4.10 -23.41 -14.27
CA ALA A 180 3.63 -24.80 -14.32
C ALA A 180 2.75 -25.15 -13.10
N PRO A 181 1.47 -25.56 -13.31
CA PRO A 181 0.64 -26.10 -12.24
C PRO A 181 1.29 -27.34 -11.63
N THR A 182 1.53 -27.31 -10.31
CA THR A 182 2.19 -28.37 -9.56
C THR A 182 1.35 -28.73 -8.33
N PRO A 183 1.20 -30.02 -7.97
CA PRO A 183 0.46 -30.40 -6.77
C PRO A 183 0.99 -29.69 -5.52
N CYS A 184 0.09 -29.27 -4.62
CA CYS A 184 0.50 -28.60 -3.39
C CYS A 184 1.32 -29.53 -2.50
N VAL A 185 2.46 -29.02 -2.04
CA VAL A 185 3.41 -29.73 -1.20
C VAL A 185 3.84 -28.85 -0.03
N ALA A 186 4.25 -29.47 1.06
CA ALA A 186 4.80 -28.75 2.20
C ALA A 186 6.02 -27.91 1.76
N GLY A 187 6.07 -26.66 2.22
CA GLY A 187 7.17 -25.74 1.90
C GLY A 187 7.10 -25.13 0.49
N LEU A 188 5.94 -25.14 -0.16
CA LEU A 188 5.72 -24.36 -1.39
C LEU A 188 6.00 -22.87 -1.19
N ASP A 189 6.37 -22.20 -2.27
CA ASP A 189 6.77 -20.80 -2.28
C ASP A 189 5.65 -19.84 -2.68
N SER A 190 4.51 -20.33 -3.17
CA SER A 190 3.34 -19.52 -3.54
C SER A 190 2.03 -20.22 -3.16
N ALA A 191 0.95 -19.45 -3.06
CA ALA A 191 -0.32 -19.97 -2.54
C ALA A 191 -0.85 -21.17 -3.34
N CYS A 192 -1.21 -22.22 -2.62
CA CYS A 192 -2.01 -23.34 -3.13
C CYS A 192 -3.41 -22.84 -3.49
N LYS A 193 -3.91 -23.21 -4.67
CA LYS A 193 -5.26 -22.91 -5.12
C LYS A 193 -6.24 -23.84 -4.40
N CYS A 194 -7.10 -23.26 -3.53
CA CYS A 194 -8.15 -23.98 -2.82
C CYS A 194 -9.46 -23.17 -2.89
N GLY A 195 -10.18 -23.24 -4.01
CA GLY A 195 -11.35 -22.41 -4.26
C GLY A 195 -10.98 -20.92 -4.32
N PHE A 196 -11.66 -20.09 -3.53
CA PHE A 196 -11.40 -18.64 -3.46
C PHE A 196 -10.54 -18.23 -2.24
N MET A 197 -9.96 -19.21 -1.54
CA MET A 197 -9.16 -18.91 -0.35
C MET A 197 -7.79 -18.36 -0.72
N GLN A 198 -7.28 -17.48 0.14
CA GLN A 198 -5.99 -16.83 -0.04
C GLN A 198 -4.94 -17.50 0.85
N ASN A 199 -3.68 -17.44 0.43
CA ASN A 199 -2.51 -17.87 1.21
C ASN A 199 -2.56 -19.30 1.79
N CYS A 200 -3.22 -20.24 1.10
CA CYS A 200 -3.17 -21.64 1.51
C CYS A 200 -1.77 -22.24 1.24
N ALA A 201 -1.27 -23.05 2.18
CA ALA A 201 -0.13 -23.93 1.94
C ALA A 201 -0.58 -25.36 1.58
N SER A 202 -1.76 -25.78 2.07
CA SER A 202 -2.45 -27.00 1.63
C SER A 202 -3.96 -26.77 1.62
N CYS A 203 -4.69 -27.59 0.85
CA CYS A 203 -6.15 -27.59 0.86
C CYS A 203 -6.72 -28.63 1.82
N ASN A 204 -7.92 -28.37 2.33
CA ASN A 204 -8.73 -29.40 2.98
C ASN A 204 -9.14 -30.50 1.98
N THR A 205 -9.73 -31.58 2.49
CA THR A 205 -10.15 -32.74 1.67
C THR A 205 -11.13 -32.39 0.56
N ALA A 206 -11.94 -31.34 0.74
CA ALA A 206 -12.91 -30.87 -0.26
C ALA A 206 -12.32 -29.87 -1.27
N THR A 207 -11.02 -29.57 -1.15
CA THR A 207 -10.23 -28.64 -1.96
C THR A 207 -10.80 -27.22 -2.10
N ASN A 208 -11.73 -26.84 -1.22
CA ASN A 208 -12.45 -25.56 -1.25
C ASN A 208 -12.09 -24.63 -0.08
N GLY A 209 -11.15 -25.05 0.76
CA GLY A 209 -10.64 -24.29 1.89
C GLY A 209 -9.17 -24.63 2.15
N CYS A 210 -8.44 -23.74 2.83
CA CYS A 210 -7.11 -24.04 3.31
C CYS A 210 -7.19 -25.04 4.48
N GLU A 211 -6.31 -26.04 4.48
CA GLU A 211 -6.04 -26.87 5.66
C GLU A 211 -4.88 -26.28 6.47
N THR A 212 -3.86 -25.77 5.78
CA THR A 212 -2.75 -25.02 6.38
C THR A 212 -2.49 -23.73 5.61
N CYS A 213 -1.88 -22.76 6.27
CA CYS A 213 -1.55 -21.46 5.68
C CYS A 213 -0.08 -21.34 5.32
N LEU A 214 0.22 -20.47 4.36
CA LEU A 214 1.56 -19.96 4.12
C LEU A 214 2.16 -19.34 5.40
N PRO A 215 3.50 -19.24 5.50
CA PRO A 215 4.16 -18.62 6.64
C PRO A 215 3.61 -17.22 6.94
N ASN A 216 3.56 -16.89 8.23
CA ASN A 216 3.14 -15.59 8.77
C ASN A 216 1.65 -15.25 8.62
N VAL A 217 0.82 -16.22 8.25
CA VAL A 217 -0.63 -16.08 8.13
C VAL A 217 -1.34 -17.05 9.08
N ILE A 218 -2.47 -16.61 9.64
CA ILE A 218 -3.30 -17.35 10.59
C ILE A 218 -4.46 -18.02 9.83
N LEU A 219 -4.71 -19.30 10.12
CA LEU A 219 -5.88 -20.03 9.62
C LEU A 219 -7.14 -19.53 10.34
N GLY A 220 -8.07 -18.96 9.58
CA GLY A 220 -9.39 -18.62 10.08
C GLY A 220 -10.31 -19.84 10.18
N ASP A 221 -11.34 -19.75 11.02
CA ASP A 221 -12.35 -20.79 11.18
C ASP A 221 -13.17 -21.06 9.90
N ASP A 222 -13.16 -20.10 8.95
CA ASP A 222 -13.74 -20.21 7.61
C ASP A 222 -12.84 -20.93 6.59
N GLY A 223 -11.67 -21.42 7.03
CA GLY A 223 -10.68 -22.06 6.17
C GLY A 223 -9.93 -21.07 5.28
N ASN A 224 -9.93 -19.77 5.59
CA ASN A 224 -9.20 -18.76 4.82
C ASN A 224 -7.99 -18.21 5.62
N CYS A 225 -6.88 -17.96 4.93
CA CYS A 225 -5.66 -17.41 5.50
C CYS A 225 -5.52 -15.93 5.12
N ARG A 226 -6.25 -15.04 5.83
CA ARG A 226 -6.24 -13.58 5.59
C ARG A 226 -5.53 -12.77 6.66
N ASN A 227 -5.51 -13.26 7.89
CA ASN A 227 -4.99 -12.50 9.03
C ASN A 227 -3.51 -12.78 9.22
N CYS A 228 -2.71 -11.74 9.39
CA CYS A 228 -1.28 -11.90 9.64
C CYS A 228 -1.00 -12.24 11.11
N VAL A 229 0.07 -12.99 11.36
CA VAL A 229 0.59 -13.17 12.72
C VAL A 229 1.16 -11.86 13.28
N VAL A 230 1.32 -11.77 14.59
CA VAL A 230 1.89 -10.58 15.25
C VAL A 230 3.28 -10.27 14.69
N GLY A 231 3.54 -8.98 14.40
CA GLY A 231 4.79 -8.50 13.78
C GLY A 231 4.75 -8.47 12.24
N PHE A 232 3.65 -8.93 11.63
CA PHE A 232 3.43 -8.90 10.19
C PHE A 232 2.19 -8.06 9.84
N LYS A 233 2.22 -7.46 8.65
CA LYS A 233 1.14 -6.62 8.12
C LYS A 233 0.73 -7.09 6.73
N PRO A 234 -0.55 -6.92 6.37
CA PRO A 234 -1.01 -7.21 5.02
C PRO A 234 -0.42 -6.17 4.05
N ILE A 235 0.31 -6.64 3.03
CA ILE A 235 0.73 -5.83 1.89
C ILE A 235 0.43 -6.63 0.63
N GLY A 236 -0.44 -6.09 -0.23
CA GLY A 236 -1.08 -6.90 -1.26
C GLY A 236 -1.92 -8.02 -0.64
N ASN A 237 -1.78 -9.23 -1.18
CA ASN A 237 -2.47 -10.42 -0.66
C ASN A 237 -1.64 -11.22 0.36
N MET A 238 -0.43 -10.78 0.70
CA MET A 238 0.54 -11.52 1.51
C MET A 238 0.79 -10.81 2.85
N CYS A 239 1.35 -11.54 3.82
CA CYS A 239 1.73 -11.01 5.13
C CYS A 239 3.25 -10.82 5.21
N TRP A 240 3.68 -9.56 5.36
CA TRP A 240 5.09 -9.18 5.38
C TRP A 240 5.49 -8.56 6.71
N ALA A 241 6.75 -8.71 7.09
CA ALA A 241 7.26 -8.16 8.34
C ALA A 241 7.08 -6.63 8.37
N ASP A 242 6.69 -6.09 9.53
CA ASP A 242 6.55 -4.67 9.73
C ASP A 242 7.91 -3.97 9.64
N GLN A 243 8.18 -3.29 8.53
CA GLN A 243 9.41 -2.52 8.32
C GLN A 243 9.29 -1.14 9.01
N GLN A 244 9.18 -1.10 10.33
CA GLN A 244 9.46 0.14 11.06
C GLN A 244 10.98 0.33 11.11
N GLY A 245 11.44 1.37 10.40
CA GLY A 245 12.83 1.60 10.01
C GLY A 245 13.90 1.33 11.06
N SER A 246 14.88 0.52 10.66
CA SER A 246 16.30 0.70 10.95
C SER A 246 17.09 -0.21 10.02
N GLU A 247 17.55 0.32 8.89
CA GLU A 247 18.75 -0.22 8.25
C GLU A 247 19.93 0.08 9.18
N THR A 248 20.08 -0.72 10.23
CA THR A 248 21.42 -0.97 10.75
C THR A 248 22.05 -1.92 9.75
N ASN A 249 22.97 -1.40 8.94
CA ASN A 249 23.84 -2.13 8.02
C ASN A 249 23.93 -3.64 8.34
N LYS A 250 23.13 -4.44 7.65
CA LYS A 250 23.43 -5.85 7.44
C LYS A 250 23.47 -6.06 5.94
N ILE A 251 24.69 -5.86 5.45
CA ILE A 251 25.19 -6.37 4.18
C ILE A 251 24.65 -7.79 4.01
N GLY A 252 23.82 -7.98 2.99
CA GLY A 252 23.78 -9.18 2.15
C GLY A 252 23.51 -10.54 2.78
N THR A 253 23.11 -11.43 1.88
CA THR A 253 23.15 -12.89 2.03
C THR A 253 21.97 -13.49 2.81
N GLY A 254 21.20 -14.30 2.09
CA GLY A 254 20.02 -14.98 2.59
C GLY A 254 20.27 -15.74 3.89
N ALA A 255 19.34 -15.56 4.82
CA ALA A 255 19.13 -16.45 5.95
C ALA A 255 17.72 -16.23 6.47
N ILE A 256 16.73 -16.81 5.78
CA ILE A 256 15.50 -17.23 6.44
C ILE A 256 15.91 -18.44 7.30
N VAL A 257 16.35 -18.18 8.52
CA VAL A 257 16.57 -19.21 9.55
C VAL A 257 15.59 -18.95 10.67
N GLY A 258 14.76 -19.96 10.92
CA GLY A 258 13.52 -19.85 11.69
C GLY A 258 13.69 -19.45 13.15
N ILE A 259 12.71 -18.70 13.63
CA ILE A 259 12.43 -18.55 15.05
C ILE A 259 11.21 -19.43 15.36
N VAL A 260 11.46 -20.73 15.59
CA VAL A 260 10.51 -21.64 16.25
C VAL A 260 11.12 -22.26 17.53
N VAL A 261 12.21 -21.68 18.06
CA VAL A 261 12.91 -22.27 19.23
C VAL A 261 12.48 -21.65 20.57
N GLY A 262 11.70 -20.55 20.57
CA GLY A 262 11.30 -19.89 21.82
C GLY A 262 10.23 -20.63 22.64
N VAL A 263 9.31 -21.35 21.99
CA VAL A 263 8.13 -21.93 22.68
C VAL A 263 8.41 -23.34 23.21
N LEU A 264 9.21 -24.15 22.51
CA LEU A 264 9.50 -25.53 22.94
C LEU A 264 10.45 -25.61 24.16
N VAL A 265 11.38 -24.64 24.32
CA VAL A 265 12.30 -24.63 25.46
C VAL A 265 11.57 -24.27 26.77
N VAL A 266 10.56 -23.40 26.71
CA VAL A 266 9.76 -23.02 27.89
C VAL A 266 8.89 -24.19 28.36
N VAL A 267 8.28 -24.96 27.44
CA VAL A 267 7.47 -26.13 27.82
C VAL A 267 8.33 -27.26 28.37
N GLY A 268 9.53 -27.49 27.83
CA GLY A 268 10.47 -28.50 28.34
C GLY A 268 11.00 -28.19 29.75
N ALA A 269 11.31 -26.92 30.03
CA ALA A 269 11.80 -26.51 31.35
C ALA A 269 10.71 -26.57 32.44
N VAL A 270 9.47 -26.20 32.11
CA VAL A 270 8.34 -26.26 33.06
C VAL A 270 7.90 -27.71 33.29
N GLY A 271 7.84 -28.54 32.26
CA GLY A 271 7.49 -29.96 32.39
C GLY A 271 8.54 -30.80 33.14
N GLY A 272 9.82 -30.60 32.83
CA GLY A 272 10.93 -31.30 33.52
C GLY A 272 11.11 -30.87 34.97
N GLY A 273 10.91 -29.58 35.27
CA GLY A 273 11.00 -29.04 36.64
C GLY A 273 9.90 -29.56 37.57
N LEU A 274 8.67 -29.66 37.07
CA LEU A 274 7.54 -30.22 37.85
C LEU A 274 7.72 -31.71 38.12
N ALA A 275 8.16 -32.50 37.14
CA ALA A 275 8.42 -33.92 37.33
C ALA A 275 9.54 -34.19 38.36
N TYR A 276 10.63 -33.42 38.31
CA TYR A 276 11.72 -33.53 39.28
C TYR A 276 11.28 -33.16 40.71
N TYR A 277 10.43 -32.13 40.85
CA TYR A 277 9.91 -31.69 42.15
C TYR A 277 9.03 -32.76 42.82
N PHE A 278 8.14 -33.41 42.07
CA PHE A 278 7.26 -34.46 42.64
C PHE A 278 8.02 -35.74 43.00
N VAL A 279 9.02 -36.15 42.21
CA VAL A 279 9.83 -37.34 42.52
C VAL A 279 10.67 -37.15 43.78
N ARG A 280 11.15 -35.92 44.06
CA ARG A 280 11.96 -35.64 45.26
C ARG A 280 11.13 -35.54 46.54
N ARG A 281 9.84 -35.22 46.45
CA ARG A 281 8.93 -35.09 47.61
C ARG A 281 8.33 -36.43 48.05
N GLY A 282 8.30 -37.45 47.19
CA GLY A 282 7.85 -38.80 47.52
C GLY A 282 8.89 -39.70 48.22
N LYS A 283 10.09 -39.17 48.53
CA LYS A 283 11.16 -39.89 49.24
C LYS A 283 11.48 -39.31 50.63
N LYS A 284 10.51 -38.66 51.28
CA LYS A 284 10.58 -38.30 52.70
C LYS A 284 9.39 -38.89 53.43
#